data_AF-A0A2E9KQC0-F1
#
_entry.id   AF-A0A2E9KQC0-F1
#
_cell.length_a   1.000
_cell.length_b   1.000
_cell.length_c   1.000
_cell.angle_alpha   90.00
_cell.angle_beta   90.00
_cell.angle_gamma   90.00
#
_symmetry.space_group_name_H-M   'P 1'
#
loop_
_entity.id
_entity.type
_entity.pdbx_description
1 polymer ?
#
loop_
_entity_poly.entity_id
_entity_poly.type
_entity_poly.pdbx_seq_one_letter_code
_entity_poly.pdbx_strand_id
1 'polypeptide(L)' 'MICIKADVPQQICDIDDELKAIYHSKDTVCIWVLKTREERNKFMNETAGMNKDEREQHFGNNYG' A
#
# COMPACT_ATOMS: atom_id res chain seq x y z
N MET A 1 14.91 -8.95 -3.17
CA MET A 1 13.59 -9.51 -3.52
C MET A 1 13.31 -10.66 -2.59
N ILE A 2 12.27 -10.56 -1.77
CA ILE A 2 11.79 -11.64 -0.90
C ILE A 2 10.43 -12.05 -1.48
N CYS A 3 10.22 -13.36 -1.67
CA CYS A 3 8.98 -13.87 -2.23
C CYS A 3 8.28 -14.74 -1.20
N ILE A 4 7.01 -14.45 -0.96
CA ILE A 4 6.11 -15.28 -0.15
C ILE A 4 5.14 -15.93 -1.13
N LYS A 5 5.07 -17.27 -1.13
CA LYS A 5 4.12 -17.99 -1.98
C LYS A 5 2.70 -17.73 -1.43
N ALA A 6 1.81 -17.19 -2.27
CA ALA A 6 0.42 -16.91 -1.93
C ALA A 6 -0.44 -17.00 -3.20
N ASP A 7 -1.71 -17.33 -3.02
CA ASP A 7 -2.72 -17.24 -4.08
C ASP A 7 -3.25 -15.79 -4.15
N VAL A 8 -2.57 -14.96 -4.95
CA VAL A 8 -2.91 -13.53 -5.09
C VAL A 8 -4.06 -13.37 -6.10
N PRO A 9 -5.16 -12.68 -5.75
CA PRO A 9 -6.26 -12.45 -6.69
C PRO A 9 -5.82 -11.68 -7.94
N GLN A 10 -6.34 -12.07 -9.12
CA GLN A 10 -5.98 -11.43 -10.39
C GLN A 10 -6.22 -9.92 -10.39
N GLN A 11 -7.30 -9.45 -9.76
CA GLN A 11 -7.60 -8.02 -9.64
C GLN A 11 -6.50 -7.22 -8.94
N ILE A 12 -5.75 -7.84 -8.02
CA ILE A 12 -4.60 -7.21 -7.36
C ILE A 12 -3.38 -7.20 -8.28
N CYS A 13 -3.19 -8.27 -9.06
CA CYS A 13 -2.13 -8.37 -10.07
C CYS A 13 -2.31 -7.38 -11.21
N ASP A 14 -3.55 -7.04 -11.57
CA ASP A 14 -3.89 -6.12 -12.66
C ASP A 14 -3.65 -4.64 -12.32
N ILE A 15 -3.54 -4.30 -11.03
CA ILE A 15 -3.16 -2.96 -10.60
C ILE A 15 -1.69 -2.74 -10.95
N ASP A 16 -1.30 -1.54 -11.38
CA ASP A 16 0.11 -1.20 -11.63
C ASP A 16 0.90 -1.19 -10.30
N ASP A 17 2.07 -1.83 -10.25
CA ASP A 17 2.94 -1.87 -9.06
C ASP A 17 3.46 -0.49 -8.65
N GLU A 18 3.58 0.46 -9.59
CA GLU A 18 3.97 1.85 -9.28
C GLU A 18 2.90 2.61 -8.48
N LEU A 19 1.66 2.09 -8.46
CA LEU A 19 0.52 2.66 -7.74
C LEU A 19 0.27 2.00 -6.38
N LYS A 20 1.01 0.95 -6.04
CA LYS A 20 0.84 0.22 -4.78
C LYS A 20 1.80 0.75 -3.70
N ALA A 21 1.26 1.00 -2.52
CA ALA A 21 2.00 1.06 -1.27
C ALA A 21 1.67 -0.17 -0.43
N ILE A 22 2.71 -0.92 -0.03
CA ILE A 22 2.56 -2.22 0.63
C ILE A 22 2.95 -2.10 2.10
N TYR A 23 2.14 -2.69 2.97
CA TYR A 23 2.46 -2.96 4.37
C TYR A 23 2.14 -4.42 4.68
N HIS A 24 2.87 -5.01 5.62
CA HIS A 24 2.59 -6.38 6.07
C HIS A 24 2.59 -6.46 7.58
N SER A 25 1.73 -7.33 8.11
CA SER A 25 1.76 -7.79 9.50
C SER A 25 2.23 -9.24 9.54
N LYS A 26 2.00 -9.92 10.67
CA LYS A 26 2.25 -11.36 10.83
C LYS A 26 1.43 -12.23 9.87
N ASP A 27 0.22 -11.78 9.54
CA ASP A 27 -0.84 -12.56 8.91
C ASP A 27 -1.57 -11.83 7.77
N THR A 28 -1.22 -10.57 7.51
CA THR A 28 -1.85 -9.78 6.46
C THR A 28 -0.83 -9.05 5.60
N VAL A 29 -1.21 -8.82 4.34
CA VAL A 29 -0.59 -7.84 3.46
C VAL A 29 -1.67 -6.81 3.13
N CYS A 30 -1.40 -5.55 3.45
CA CYS A 30 -2.24 -4.42 3.12
C CYS A 30 -1.66 -3.70 1.91
N ILE A 31 -2.54 -3.35 0.97
CA ILE A 31 -2.17 -2.63 -0.25
C ILE A 31 -3.05 -1.39 -0.31
N TRP A 32 -2.41 -0.22 -0.26
CA TRP A 32 -3.06 1.03 -0.66
C TRP A 32 -2.79 1.26 -2.14
N VAL A 33 -3.84 1.68 -2.86
CA VAL A 33 -3.79 1.96 -4.29
C VAL A 33 -3.95 3.45 -4.49
N LEU A 34 -2.95 4.10 -5.08
CA LEU A 34 -2.93 5.55 -5.33
C LEU A 34 -3.21 5.84 -6.81
N LYS A 35 -3.63 7.06 -7.14
CA LYS A 35 -3.98 7.41 -8.53
C LYS A 35 -2.74 7.60 -9.40
N THR A 36 -1.66 8.08 -8.80
CA THR A 36 -0.40 8.34 -9.50
C THR A 36 0.80 7.85 -8.70
N ARG A 37 1.93 7.67 -9.40
CA ARG A 37 3.21 7.34 -8.78
C ARG A 37 3.68 8.44 -7.84
N GLU A 38 3.44 9.70 -8.17
CA GLU A 38 3.76 10.86 -7.33
C GLU A 38 2.99 10.82 -6.02
N GLU A 39 1.69 10.51 -6.06
CA GLU A 39 0.87 10.31 -4.85
C GLU A 39 1.37 9.13 -4.01
N ARG A 40 1.67 7.99 -4.64
CA ARG A 40 2.27 6.84 -3.95
C ARG A 40 3.54 7.22 -3.21
N ASN A 41 4.45 7.92 -3.88
CA ASN A 41 5.72 8.34 -3.29
C ASN A 41 5.52 9.34 -2.15
N LYS A 42 4.59 10.30 -2.32
CA LYS A 42 4.24 11.27 -1.28
C LYS A 42 3.65 10.58 -0.05
N PHE A 43 2.70 9.66 -0.25
CA PHE A 43 2.11 8.86 0.82
C PHE A 43 3.17 8.08 1.61
N MET A 44 4.14 7.46 0.93
CA MET A 44 5.24 6.73 1.59
C MET A 44 6.12 7.64 2.46
N ASN A 45 6.39 8.86 2.00
CA ASN A 45 7.17 9.85 2.76
C ASN A 45 6.41 10.39 3.96
N GLU A 46 5.13 10.75 3.78
CA GLU A 46 4.29 11.32 4.83
C GLU A 46 4.02 10.33 5.96
N THR A 47 3.94 9.04 5.62
CA THR A 47 3.60 7.98 6.58
C THR A 47 4.80 7.21 7.11
N ALA A 48 6.00 7.76 6.95
CA ALA A 48 7.21 7.20 7.54
C ALA A 48 7.09 7.19 9.08
N GLY A 49 7.29 6.02 9.70
CA GLY A 49 7.19 5.85 11.16
C GLY A 49 5.78 5.66 11.71
N MET A 50 4.73 5.88 10.91
CA MET A 50 3.35 5.62 11.31
C MET A 50 3.06 4.11 11.39
N ASN A 51 2.23 3.72 12.35
CA ASN A 51 1.66 2.38 12.41
C ASN A 51 0.56 2.20 11.34
N LYS A 52 -0.01 1.00 11.26
CA LYS A 52 -1.02 0.65 10.24
C LYS A 52 -2.27 1.53 10.35
N ASP A 53 -2.79 1.74 11.56
CA ASP A 53 -4.05 2.45 11.79
C ASP A 53 -3.88 3.95 11.48
N GLU A 54 -2.74 4.53 11.87
CA GLU A 54 -2.36 5.91 11.52
C GLU A 54 -2.24 6.07 9.99
N ARG A 55 -1.64 5.09 9.30
CA ARG A 55 -1.56 5.06 7.83
C ARG A 55 -2.92 4.99 7.17
N GLU A 56 -3.79 4.13 7.67
CA GLU A 56 -5.15 3.96 7.15
C GLU A 56 -5.96 5.24 7.30
N GLN A 57 -5.87 5.91 8.46
CA GLN A 57 -6.49 7.21 8.68
C GLN A 57 -5.90 8.29 7.77
N HIS A 58 -4.57 8.37 7.63
CA HIS A 58 -3.91 9.34 6.74
C HIS A 58 -4.31 9.13 5.28
N PHE A 59 -4.38 7.87 4.84
CA PHE A 59 -4.84 7.51 3.50
C PHE A 59 -6.27 8.01 3.26
N GLY A 60 -7.23 7.65 4.12
CA GLY A 60 -8.63 8.03 3.96
C GLY A 60 -8.86 9.55 3.94
N ASN A 61 -8.07 10.31 4.70
CA ASN A 61 -8.21 11.77 4.78
C ASN A 61 -7.63 12.52 3.56
N ASN A 62 -6.65 11.93 2.85
CA ASN A 62 -5.87 12.66 1.84
C ASN A 62 -5.93 12.05 0.42
N TYR A 63 -6.24 10.76 0.31
CA TYR A 63 -6.13 9.98 -0.94
C TYR A 63 -7.38 9.12 -1.22
N GLY A 64 -8.29 8.99 -0.25
CA GLY A 64 -9.55 8.23 -0.34
C GLY A 64 -10.59 8.82 -1.29
#